data_AF-A0A9X2LCK1-F1
#
_entry.id   AF-A0A9X2LCK1-F1
#
_cell.length_a   1.000
_cell.length_b   1.000
_cell.length_c   1.000
_cell.angle_alpha   90.00
_cell.angle_beta   90.00
_cell.angle_gamma   90.00
#
_symmetry.space_group_name_H-M   'P 1'
#
loop_
_entity.id
_entity.type
_entity.pdbx_description
1 polymer ?
#
loop_
_entity_poly.entity_id
_entity_poly.type
_entity_poly.pdbx_seq_one_letter_code
_entity_poly.pdbx_strand_id
1 'polypeptide(L)'
;MIRGALRASGLRSYWLRQYACLGDPRARTAAETHVTETLSTLPLPYRAGYALALRLLPAAFFVVAGRGLRGASAAEGRRGMQRLAALPGFAEVVRSGTALALLGALDGRPAPRPTAPAGASR
;
A
#
# COMPACT_ATOMS: atom_id res chain seq x y z
N MET A 1 6.54 -0.41 -15.15
CA MET A 1 5.13 -0.83 -15.33
C MET A 1 4.35 -0.90 -14.01
N ILE A 2 4.83 -1.64 -13.00
CA ILE A 2 4.13 -1.86 -11.71
C ILE A 2 3.90 -0.56 -10.94
N ARG A 3 4.91 0.34 -10.85
CA ARG A 3 4.77 1.64 -10.19
C ARG A 3 3.63 2.49 -10.77
N GLY A 4 3.46 2.46 -12.09
CA GLY A 4 2.34 3.13 -12.77
C GLY A 4 0.99 2.49 -12.45
N ALA A 5 0.93 1.15 -12.44
CA ALA A 5 -0.28 0.42 -12.05
C ALA A 5 -0.68 0.69 -10.59
N LEU A 6 0.29 0.74 -9.68
CA LEU A 6 0.04 1.08 -8.26
C LEU A 6 -0.53 2.50 -8.11
N ARG A 7 0.02 3.49 -8.82
CA ARG A 7 -0.51 4.86 -8.81
C ARG A 7 -1.90 4.96 -9.43
N ALA A 8 -2.15 4.21 -10.50
CA ALA A 8 -3.46 4.14 -11.13
C ALA A 8 -4.51 3.46 -10.23
N SER A 9 -4.09 2.47 -9.44
CA SER A 9 -4.98 1.64 -8.62
C SER A 9 -5.74 2.42 -7.54
N GLY A 10 -5.18 3.53 -7.07
CA GLY A 10 -5.71 4.31 -5.95
C GLY A 10 -5.43 3.71 -4.56
N LEU A 11 -4.69 2.60 -4.46
CA LEU A 11 -4.23 2.00 -3.20
C LEU A 11 -3.46 3.00 -2.33
N ARG A 12 -2.61 3.84 -2.93
CA ARG A 12 -1.90 4.91 -2.21
C ARG A 12 -2.86 5.85 -1.46
N SER A 13 -3.94 6.28 -2.13
CA SER A 13 -4.93 7.19 -1.55
C SER A 13 -5.78 6.49 -0.48
N TYR A 14 -6.01 5.19 -0.63
CA TYR A 14 -6.63 4.37 0.41
C TYR A 14 -5.72 4.25 1.65
N TRP A 15 -4.45 3.91 1.46
CA TRP A 15 -3.48 3.77 2.54
C TRP A 15 -3.30 5.06 3.34
N LEU A 16 -3.18 6.20 2.66
CA LEU A 16 -3.05 7.51 3.30
C LEU A 16 -4.23 7.88 4.19
N ARG A 17 -5.44 7.47 3.80
CA ARG A 17 -6.66 7.72 4.57
C ARG A 17 -6.82 6.74 5.73
N GLN A 18 -6.22 5.56 5.63
CA GLN A 18 -6.47 4.46 6.55
C GLN A 18 -5.34 4.25 7.58
N TYR A 19 -4.11 4.65 7.25
CA TYR A 19 -2.93 4.42 8.07
C TYR A 19 -2.18 5.74 8.28
N ALA A 20 -2.28 6.29 9.49
CA ALA A 20 -1.60 7.53 9.86
C ALA A 20 -0.07 7.45 9.72
N CYS A 21 0.52 6.25 9.91
CA CYS A 21 1.95 6.02 9.73
C CYS A 21 2.44 6.27 8.29
N LEU A 22 1.55 6.19 7.30
CA LEU A 22 1.85 6.48 5.90
C LEU A 22 1.63 7.95 5.52
N GLY A 23 1.21 8.79 6.47
CA GLY A 23 1.07 10.24 6.29
C GLY A 23 2.41 10.95 6.05
N ASP A 24 3.50 10.42 6.58
CA ASP A 24 4.85 10.94 6.34
C ASP A 24 5.27 10.69 4.87
N PRO A 25 5.65 11.74 4.11
CA PRO A 25 6.16 11.61 2.75
C PRO A 25 7.31 10.61 2.59
N ARG A 26 8.19 10.46 3.59
CA ARG A 26 9.32 9.51 3.55
C ARG A 26 8.85 8.07 3.70
N ALA A 27 8.07 7.78 4.75
CA ALA A 27 7.47 6.46 4.99
C ALA A 27 6.63 5.99 3.80
N ARG A 28 5.89 6.90 3.18
CA ARG A 28 5.12 6.64 1.96
C ARG A 28 6.01 6.26 0.77
N THR A 29 7.12 6.96 0.58
CA THR A 29 8.04 6.66 -0.54
C THR A 29 8.72 5.32 -0.33
N ALA A 30 9.12 5.01 0.91
CA ALA A 30 9.66 3.71 1.27
C ALA A 30 8.65 2.58 1.05
N ALA A 31 7.39 2.78 1.46
CA ALA A 31 6.30 1.84 1.21
C ALA A 31 6.07 1.57 -0.30
N GLU A 32 5.99 2.63 -1.12
CA GLU A 32 5.83 2.49 -2.58
C GLU A 32 7.03 1.76 -3.22
N THR A 33 8.25 2.10 -2.80
CA THR A 33 9.48 1.46 -3.28
C THR A 33 9.50 -0.01 -2.91
N HIS A 34 9.28 -0.35 -1.64
CA HIS A 34 9.29 -1.73 -1.16
C HIS A 34 8.25 -2.62 -1.87
N VAL A 35 7.03 -2.11 -2.05
CA VAL A 35 5.97 -2.82 -2.81
C VAL A 35 6.40 -3.01 -4.26
N THR A 36 6.91 -1.97 -4.91
CA THR A 36 7.28 -2.05 -6.34
C THR A 36 8.51 -2.91 -6.58
N GLU A 37 9.50 -2.90 -5.69
CA GLU A 37 10.69 -3.75 -5.74
C GLU A 37 10.31 -5.20 -5.50
N THR A 38 9.52 -5.50 -4.46
CA THR A 38 9.06 -6.87 -4.17
C THR A 38 8.24 -7.44 -5.31
N LEU A 39 7.30 -6.68 -5.89
CA LEU A 39 6.55 -7.17 -7.05
C LEU A 39 7.42 -7.28 -8.31
N SER A 40 8.56 -6.58 -8.34
CA SER A 40 9.53 -6.71 -9.42
C SER A 40 10.42 -7.95 -9.25
N THR A 41 10.60 -8.52 -8.06
CA THR A 41 11.37 -9.78 -7.95
C THR A 41 10.57 -11.02 -8.39
N LEU A 42 9.26 -10.89 -8.57
CA LEU A 42 8.39 -11.98 -8.99
C LEU A 42 8.64 -12.43 -10.45
N PRO A 43 8.42 -13.73 -10.76
CA PRO A 43 8.46 -14.22 -12.13
C PRO A 43 7.45 -13.47 -13.03
N LEU A 44 7.80 -13.36 -14.31
CA LEU A 44 7.03 -12.59 -15.31
C LEU A 44 5.51 -12.84 -15.30
N PRO A 45 4.98 -14.09 -15.20
CA PRO A 45 3.54 -14.32 -15.17
C PRO A 45 2.87 -13.70 -13.93
N TYR A 46 3.48 -13.83 -12.76
CA TYR A 46 2.97 -13.22 -11.52
C TYR A 46 3.03 -11.69 -11.59
N ARG A 47 4.13 -11.16 -12.13
CA ARG A 47 4.31 -9.72 -12.33
C ARG A 47 3.21 -9.13 -13.23
N ALA A 48 2.87 -9.81 -14.32
CA ALA A 48 1.79 -9.43 -15.21
C ALA A 48 0.42 -9.52 -14.51
N GLY A 49 0.17 -10.59 -13.76
CA GLY A 49 -1.05 -10.76 -12.96
C GLY A 49 -1.26 -9.64 -11.95
N TYR A 50 -0.24 -9.29 -11.16
CA TYR A 50 -0.31 -8.17 -10.22
C TYR A 50 -0.50 -6.82 -10.92
N ALA A 51 0.19 -6.58 -12.04
CA ALA A 51 0.01 -5.34 -12.80
C ALA A 51 -1.41 -5.19 -13.36
N LEU A 52 -2.02 -6.30 -13.80
CA LEU A 52 -3.40 -6.34 -14.27
C LEU A 52 -4.37 -6.11 -13.11
N ALA A 53 -4.21 -6.84 -12.00
CA ALA A 53 -5.07 -6.72 -10.84
C ALA A 53 -5.04 -5.29 -10.25
N LEU A 54 -3.86 -4.67 -10.16
CA LEU A 54 -3.70 -3.27 -9.73
C LEU A 54 -4.42 -2.29 -10.66
N ARG A 55 -4.42 -2.55 -11.98
CA ARG A 55 -5.16 -1.73 -12.95
C ARG A 55 -6.67 -1.91 -12.88
N LEU A 56 -7.13 -3.13 -12.60
CA LEU A 56 -8.55 -3.45 -12.49
C LEU A 56 -9.14 -3.04 -11.13
N LEU A 57 -8.31 -2.90 -10.10
CA LEU A 57 -8.70 -2.52 -8.74
C LEU A 57 -9.67 -1.33 -8.65
N PRO A 58 -9.44 -0.17 -9.33
CA PRO A 58 -10.37 0.96 -9.26
C PRO A 58 -11.72 0.64 -9.90
N ALA A 59 -11.76 -0.13 -10.99
CA ALA A 59 -12.99 -0.56 -11.64
C ALA A 59 -13.74 -1.58 -10.76
N ALA A 60 -13.04 -2.57 -10.22
CA ALA A 60 -13.61 -3.55 -9.32
C ALA A 60 -14.15 -2.89 -8.03
N PHE A 61 -13.43 -1.90 -7.49
CA PHE A 61 -13.91 -1.11 -6.35
C PHE A 61 -15.17 -0.32 -6.73
N PHE A 62 -15.23 0.27 -7.92
CA PHE A 62 -16.42 0.97 -8.40
C PHE A 62 -17.63 0.04 -8.51
N VAL A 63 -17.46 -1.18 -9.06
CA VAL A 63 -18.52 -2.18 -9.16
C VAL A 63 -19.08 -2.56 -7.79
N VAL A 64 -18.21 -2.71 -6.78
CA VAL A 64 -18.58 -3.24 -5.47
C VAL A 64 -19.04 -2.16 -4.47
N ALA A 65 -18.51 -0.93 -4.60
CA ALA A 65 -18.79 0.18 -3.70
C ALA A 65 -19.71 1.25 -4.33
N GLY A 66 -19.97 1.18 -5.63
CA GLY A 66 -20.79 2.15 -6.38
C GLY A 66 -20.17 3.55 -6.49
N ARG A 67 -18.91 3.73 -6.06
CA ARG A 67 -18.20 5.02 -6.00
C ARG A 67 -16.71 4.84 -6.27
N GLY A 68 -16.04 5.91 -6.71
CA GLY A 68 -14.61 5.90 -7.00
C GLY A 68 -13.74 5.90 -5.74
N LEU A 69 -12.72 5.04 -5.71
CA LEU A 69 -11.76 4.90 -4.60
C LEU A 69 -11.04 6.21 -4.23
N ARG A 70 -10.90 7.14 -5.19
CA ARG A 70 -10.27 8.46 -4.96
C ARG A 70 -11.17 9.43 -4.21
N GLY A 71 -12.50 9.32 -4.34
CA GLY A 71 -13.47 10.21 -3.68
C GLY A 71 -14.07 9.64 -2.38
N ALA A 72 -13.88 8.34 -2.10
CA ALA A 72 -14.43 7.70 -0.92
C ALA A 72 -13.82 8.23 0.40
N SER A 73 -14.66 8.42 1.41
CA SER A 73 -14.23 8.66 2.79
C SER A 73 -13.47 7.45 3.36
N ALA A 74 -12.78 7.61 4.50
CA ALA A 74 -12.05 6.49 5.12
C ALA A 74 -12.96 5.31 5.53
N ALA A 75 -14.21 5.59 5.92
CA ALA A 75 -15.18 4.55 6.26
C ALA A 75 -15.69 3.81 5.01
N GLU A 76 -15.97 4.54 3.94
CA GLU A 76 -16.44 3.98 2.66
C GLU A 76 -15.32 3.23 1.94
N GLY A 77 -14.10 3.76 1.97
CA GLY A 77 -12.91 3.09 1.47
C GLY A 77 -12.68 1.75 2.16
N ARG A 78 -12.83 1.69 3.49
CA ARG A 78 -12.76 0.42 4.24
C ARG A 78 -13.84 -0.57 3.83
N ARG A 79 -15.11 -0.16 3.82
CA ARG A 79 -16.23 -1.05 3.46
C ARG A 79 -16.10 -1.55 2.02
N GLY A 80 -15.75 -0.67 1.09
CA GLY A 80 -15.53 -1.04 -0.31
C GLY A 80 -14.34 -2.00 -0.45
N MET A 81 -13.26 -1.76 0.28
CA MET A 81 -12.07 -2.63 0.22
C MET A 81 -12.33 -4.00 0.89
N GLN A 82 -13.14 -4.05 1.95
CA GLN A 82 -13.59 -5.32 2.56
C GLN A 82 -14.43 -6.15 1.59
N ARG A 83 -15.37 -5.51 0.89
CA ARG A 83 -16.18 -6.19 -0.13
C ARG A 83 -15.33 -6.60 -1.35
N LEU A 84 -14.34 -5.78 -1.72
CA LEU A 84 -13.38 -6.14 -2.77
C LEU A 84 -12.51 -7.33 -2.34
N ALA A 85 -12.10 -7.39 -1.07
CA ALA A 85 -11.38 -8.53 -0.51
C ALA A 85 -12.24 -9.80 -0.38
N ALA A 86 -13.57 -9.70 -0.53
CA ALA A 86 -14.43 -10.86 -0.67
C ALA A 86 -14.42 -11.45 -2.10
N LEU A 87 -13.84 -10.75 -3.08
CA LEU A 87 -13.67 -11.28 -4.43
C LEU A 87 -12.39 -12.12 -4.54
N PRO A 88 -12.47 -13.33 -5.11
CA PRO A 88 -11.29 -14.15 -5.36
C PRO A 88 -10.30 -13.42 -6.27
N GLY A 89 -9.01 -13.51 -5.95
CA GLY A 89 -7.92 -12.84 -6.67
C GLY A 89 -7.63 -11.40 -6.22
N PHE A 90 -8.62 -10.63 -5.73
CA PHE A 90 -8.37 -9.28 -5.20
C PHE A 90 -8.01 -9.27 -3.72
N ALA A 91 -8.51 -10.24 -2.95
CA ALA A 91 -8.18 -10.42 -1.53
C ALA A 91 -6.66 -10.44 -1.30
N GLU A 92 -5.95 -11.24 -2.08
CA GLU A 92 -4.50 -11.40 -1.98
C GLU A 92 -3.78 -10.11 -2.38
N VAL A 93 -4.20 -9.46 -3.47
CA VAL A 93 -3.58 -8.20 -3.92
C VAL A 93 -3.72 -7.09 -2.89
N VAL A 94 -4.89 -6.97 -2.26
CA VAL A 94 -5.14 -5.99 -1.19
C VAL A 94 -4.35 -6.36 0.07
N ARG A 95 -4.37 -7.63 0.47
CA ARG A 95 -3.68 -8.11 1.68
C ARG A 95 -2.16 -7.98 1.56
N SER A 96 -1.56 -8.60 0.55
CA SER A 96 -0.10 -8.58 0.34
C SER A 96 0.39 -7.17 0.04
N GLY A 97 -0.36 -6.39 -0.76
CA GLY A 97 0.00 -4.99 -1.05
C GLY A 97 -0.01 -4.10 0.19
N THR A 98 -0.99 -4.28 1.08
CA THR A 98 -1.07 -3.52 2.34
C THR A 98 0.01 -3.96 3.32
N ALA A 99 0.27 -5.26 3.45
CA ALA A 99 1.34 -5.78 4.30
C ALA A 99 2.71 -5.26 3.88
N LEU A 100 3.02 -5.31 2.57
CA LEU A 100 4.27 -4.80 2.01
C LEU A 100 4.40 -3.27 2.17
N ALA A 101 3.30 -2.53 2.05
CA ALA A 101 3.32 -1.09 2.26
C ALA A 101 3.61 -0.73 3.73
N LEU A 102 3.01 -1.45 4.67
CA LEU A 102 3.27 -1.26 6.10
C LEU A 102 4.69 -1.69 6.48
N LEU A 103 5.18 -2.80 5.91
CA LEU A 103 6.55 -3.26 6.11
C LEU A 103 7.56 -2.25 5.55
N GLY A 104 7.39 -1.78 4.32
CA GLY A 104 8.25 -0.75 3.75
C GLY A 104 8.21 0.58 4.50
N ALA A 105 7.08 0.93 5.11
CA ALA A 105 6.98 2.10 5.98
C ALA A 105 7.68 1.92 7.33
N LEU A 106 7.73 0.70 7.85
CA LEU A 106 8.49 0.35 9.04
C LEU A 106 9.98 0.35 8.75
N ASP A 107 10.41 -0.30 7.66
CA ASP A 107 11.83 -0.34 7.24
C ASP A 107 12.36 1.06 6.87
N GLY A 108 11.49 1.93 6.37
CA GLY A 108 11.82 3.32 6.06
C GLY A 108 11.88 4.26 7.27
N ARG A 109 11.51 3.81 8.47
CA ARG A 109 11.65 4.64 9.69
C ARG A 109 13.10 4.62 10.16
N PRO A 110 13.72 5.79 10.41
CA PRO A 110 15.02 5.80 11.07
C PRO A 110 14.88 5.15 12.45
N ALA A 111 15.77 4.21 12.76
CA ALA A 111 15.89 3.67 14.11
C ALA A 111 15.99 4.84 15.11
N PRO A 112 15.29 4.79 16.26
CA PRO A 112 15.49 5.80 17.29
C PRO A 112 16.98 5.82 17.62
N ARG A 113 17.61 6.98 17.36
CA ARG A 113 19.04 7.20 17.60
C ARG A 113 19.29 6.81 19.06
N PRO A 114 20.16 5.85 19.38
CA PRO A 114 20.47 5.57 20.76
C PRO A 114 20.99 6.86 21.36
N THR A 115 20.21 7.45 22.27
CA THR A 115 20.65 8.54 23.13
C THR A 115 21.84 7.99 23.89
N ALA A 116 23.04 8.42 23.51
CA ALA A 116 24.26 8.11 24.25
C ALA A 116 24.00 8.43 25.73
N PRO A 117 24.40 7.56 26.67
CA PRO A 117 24.22 7.84 28.09
C PRO A 117 24.93 9.15 28.41
N ALA A 118 24.16 10.14 28.85
CA ALA A 118 24.67 11.37 29.42
C ALA A 118 25.39 11.02 30.73
N GLY A 119 26.68 10.72 30.65
CA GLY A 119 27.42 10.24 31.81
C GLY A 119 28.87 9.89 31.48
N ALA A 120 29.65 10.88 31.09
CA ALA A 120 31.11 10.84 31.20
C ALA A 120 31.70 12.24 31.11
N SER A 121 31.49 13.06 32.14
CA SER A 121 32.38 14.18 32.44
C SER A 121 33.00 13.86 33.79
N ARG A 122 34.28 13.48 33.75
CA ARG A 122 35.19 13.44 34.91
C ARG A 122 35.48 14.85 35.40
#